data_AF-A0A1I0APP8-F1
#
_entry.id   AF-A0A1I0APP8-F1
#
_cell.length_a   1.000
_cell.length_b   1.000
_cell.length_c   1.000
_cell.angle_alpha   90.00
_cell.angle_beta   90.00
_cell.angle_gamma   90.00
#
_symmetry.space_group_name_H-M   'P 1'
#
loop_
_entity.id
_entity.type
_entity.pdbx_description
1 polymer ?
#
loop_
_entity_poly.entity_id
_entity_poly.type
_entity_poly.pdbx_seq_one_letter_code
_entity_poly.pdbx_strand_id
1 'polypeptide(L)'
;MKLTFYRNLLVLLMVFLSLSAAGCEDIENGVNEIEGSISQTMENIDFLRWTADSAEVLLDDYEAIKFAASERDSVLLEEGGIKLKEDSERYLEELEGFSLSPSVEGIATEYADFLQRSYEFGEFVETNSQEIDFEALEKTMELMNETSELINDVSYMAEQES
;
A
#
# COMPACT_ATOMS: atom_id res chain seq x y z
N MET A 1 7.25 -65.21 -31.46
CA MET A 1 7.99 -63.93 -31.35
C MET A 1 7.11 -62.68 -31.56
N LYS A 2 5.90 -62.76 -32.15
CA LYS A 2 5.03 -61.59 -32.37
C LYS A 2 4.13 -61.20 -31.18
N LEU A 3 3.68 -62.16 -30.35
CA LEU A 3 2.72 -61.90 -29.27
C LEU A 3 3.31 -61.04 -28.13
N THR A 4 4.59 -61.23 -27.80
CA THR A 4 5.31 -60.49 -26.76
C THR A 4 5.58 -59.04 -27.16
N PHE A 5 5.76 -58.78 -28.46
CA PHE A 5 6.00 -57.45 -29.00
C PHE A 5 4.75 -56.56 -28.89
N TYR A 6 3.58 -57.07 -29.27
CA TYR A 6 2.31 -56.34 -29.15
C TYR A 6 1.92 -56.07 -27.69
N ARG A 7 2.22 -57.01 -26.78
CA ARG A 7 1.98 -56.81 -25.35
C ARG A 7 2.84 -55.69 -24.77
N ASN A 8 4.12 -55.64 -25.14
CA ASN A 8 5.02 -54.59 -24.68
C ASN A 8 4.68 -53.23 -25.29
N LEU A 9 4.21 -53.20 -26.55
CA LEU A 9 3.75 -51.97 -27.20
C LEU A 9 2.49 -51.40 -26.54
N LEU A 10 1.53 -52.26 -26.17
CA LEU A 10 0.32 -51.87 -25.45
C LEU A 10 0.61 -51.30 -24.06
N VAL A 11 1.56 -51.90 -23.34
CA VAL A 11 2.00 -51.39 -22.03
C VAL A 11 2.65 -50.02 -22.17
N LEU A 12 3.49 -49.82 -23.19
CA LEU A 12 4.17 -48.54 -23.42
C LEU A 12 3.19 -47.43 -23.82
N LEU A 13 2.15 -47.77 -24.58
CA LEU A 13 1.10 -46.85 -25.01
C LEU A 13 0.15 -46.49 -23.84
N MET A 14 -0.15 -47.44 -22.95
CA MET A 14 -0.88 -47.16 -21.70
C MET A 14 -0.09 -46.26 -20.75
N VAL A 15 1.23 -46.47 -20.62
CA VAL A 15 2.11 -45.62 -19.81
C VAL A 15 2.15 -44.18 -20.35
N PHE A 16 2.26 -44.02 -21.67
CA PHE A 16 2.20 -42.70 -22.31
C PHE A 16 0.84 -42.00 -22.11
N LEU A 17 -0.27 -42.72 -22.26
CA LEU A 17 -1.61 -42.17 -22.04
C LEU A 17 -1.86 -41.81 -20.57
N SER A 18 -1.34 -42.58 -19.61
CA SER A 18 -1.42 -42.24 -18.19
C SER A 18 -0.53 -41.05 -17.80
N LEU A 19 0.60 -40.85 -18.48
CA LEU A 19 1.48 -39.69 -18.27
C LEU A 19 0.88 -38.39 -18.83
N SER A 20 0.08 -38.46 -19.91
CA SER A 20 -0.58 -37.29 -20.49
C SER A 20 -1.84 -36.82 -19.76
N ALA A 21 -2.45 -37.65 -18.89
CA ALA A 21 -3.60 -37.24 -18.08
C ALA A 21 -3.19 -36.67 -16.71
N ALA A 22 -2.09 -37.14 -16.12
CA ALA A 22 -1.59 -36.64 -14.84
C ALA A 22 -0.66 -35.41 -14.97
N GLY A 23 -0.16 -35.11 -16.18
CA GLY A 23 0.80 -34.03 -16.41
C GLY A 23 0.22 -32.70 -16.90
N CYS A 24 -1.08 -32.61 -17.22
CA CYS A 24 -1.71 -31.34 -17.62
C CYS A 24 -2.37 -30.61 -16.45
N GLU A 25 -2.89 -31.32 -15.45
CA GLU A 25 -3.56 -30.73 -14.29
C GLU A 25 -2.54 -30.05 -13.34
N ASP A 26 -1.35 -30.62 -13.16
CA ASP A 26 -0.28 -30.03 -12.34
C ASP A 26 0.42 -28.81 -12.99
N ILE A 27 0.44 -28.74 -14.33
CA ILE A 27 1.02 -27.59 -15.04
C ILE A 27 0.03 -26.42 -15.07
N GLU A 28 -1.26 -26.69 -15.26
CA GLU A 28 -2.31 -25.67 -15.20
C GLU A 28 -2.44 -25.09 -13.78
N ASN A 29 -2.38 -25.93 -12.74
CA ASN A 29 -2.38 -25.47 -11.36
C ASN A 29 -1.12 -24.67 -10.99
N GLY A 30 0.07 -25.11 -11.44
CA GLY A 30 1.31 -24.37 -11.18
C GLY A 30 1.39 -23.02 -11.91
N VAL A 31 0.85 -22.92 -13.14
CA VAL A 31 0.78 -21.64 -13.86
C VAL A 31 -0.23 -20.70 -13.19
N ASN A 32 -1.39 -21.19 -12.76
CA ASN A 32 -2.38 -20.38 -12.02
C ASN A 32 -1.85 -19.89 -10.65
N GLU A 33 -1.05 -20.71 -9.96
CA GLU A 33 -0.43 -20.35 -8.69
C GLU A 33 0.68 -19.29 -8.86
N ILE A 34 1.48 -19.41 -9.93
CA ILE A 34 2.48 -18.40 -10.30
C ILE A 34 1.81 -17.09 -10.75
N GLU A 35 0.76 -17.17 -11.58
CA GLU A 35 0.00 -16.01 -12.05
C GLU A 35 -0.68 -15.28 -10.88
N GLY A 36 -1.27 -16.03 -9.94
CA GLY A 36 -1.82 -15.48 -8.70
C GLY A 36 -0.76 -14.82 -7.82
N SER A 37 0.41 -15.43 -7.67
CA SER A 37 1.53 -14.85 -6.91
C SER A 37 2.08 -13.58 -7.56
N ILE A 38 2.19 -13.53 -8.90
CA ILE A 38 2.65 -12.34 -9.62
C ILE A 38 1.61 -11.22 -9.52
N SER A 39 0.32 -11.55 -9.69
CA SER A 39 -0.77 -10.57 -9.54
C SER A 39 -0.76 -9.95 -8.13
N GLN A 40 -0.56 -10.76 -7.10
CA GLN A 40 -0.50 -10.30 -5.72
C GLN A 40 0.74 -9.43 -5.45
N THR A 41 1.90 -9.79 -6.01
CA THR A 41 3.11 -8.97 -5.91
C THR A 41 2.95 -7.63 -6.63
N MET A 42 2.31 -7.59 -7.80
CA MET A 42 2.02 -6.35 -8.50
C MET A 42 1.12 -5.43 -7.69
N GLU A 43 0.06 -5.99 -7.08
CA GLU A 43 -0.84 -5.24 -6.21
C GLU A 43 -0.15 -4.69 -4.95
N ASN A 44 0.76 -5.46 -4.35
CA ASN A 44 1.59 -4.96 -3.25
C ASN A 44 2.50 -3.80 -3.69
N ILE A 45 3.14 -3.90 -4.87
CA ILE A 45 4.00 -2.82 -5.40
C ILE A 45 3.19 -1.56 -5.69
N ASP A 46 2.00 -1.72 -6.27
CA ASP A 46 1.09 -0.60 -6.54
C ASP A 46 0.63 0.06 -5.24
N PHE A 47 0.33 -0.74 -4.20
CA PHE A 47 0.07 -0.24 -2.86
C PHE A 47 1.24 0.57 -2.29
N LEU A 48 2.47 0.03 -2.30
CA LEU A 48 3.64 0.71 -1.73
C LEU A 48 3.95 2.03 -2.47
N ARG A 49 3.79 2.05 -3.80
CA ARG A 49 3.93 3.28 -4.59
C ARG A 49 2.87 4.30 -4.26
N TRP A 50 1.60 3.86 -4.22
CA TRP A 50 0.50 4.73 -3.84
C TRP A 50 0.68 5.30 -2.42
N THR A 51 1.16 4.50 -1.46
CA THR A 51 1.48 4.96 -0.11
C THR A 51 2.57 6.03 -0.13
N ALA A 52 3.65 5.85 -0.89
CA ALA A 52 4.70 6.85 -0.99
C ALA A 52 4.20 8.16 -1.63
N ASP A 53 3.48 8.07 -2.75
CA ASP A 53 2.94 9.23 -3.46
C ASP A 53 1.93 10.02 -2.60
N SER A 54 1.03 9.32 -1.91
CA SER A 54 0.03 9.96 -1.04
C SER A 54 0.66 10.55 0.23
N ALA A 55 1.71 9.93 0.77
CA ALA A 55 2.42 10.48 1.91
C ALA A 55 3.19 11.76 1.55
N GLU A 56 3.74 11.88 0.33
CA GLU A 56 4.35 13.13 -0.16
C GLU A 56 3.32 14.28 -0.19
N VAL A 57 2.10 14.00 -0.67
CA VAL A 57 1.01 15.00 -0.67
C VAL A 57 0.67 15.47 0.74
N LEU A 58 0.55 14.54 1.70
CA LEU A 58 0.24 14.89 3.08
C LEU A 58 1.38 15.68 3.74
N LEU A 59 2.64 15.36 3.44
CA LEU A 59 3.79 16.14 3.92
C LEU A 59 3.77 17.58 3.37
N ASP A 60 3.39 17.78 2.11
CA ASP A 60 3.22 19.11 1.54
C ASP A 60 2.10 19.89 2.25
N ASP A 61 1.00 19.23 2.62
CA ASP A 61 -0.07 19.85 3.40
C ASP A 61 0.40 20.24 4.81
N TYR A 62 1.17 19.38 5.48
CA TYR A 62 1.82 19.73 6.74
C TYR A 62 2.73 20.96 6.59
N GLU A 63 3.60 21.01 5.59
CA GLU A 63 4.47 22.17 5.37
C GLU A 63 3.67 23.45 5.05
N ALA A 64 2.53 23.34 4.35
CA ALA A 64 1.62 24.47 4.14
C ALA A 64 1.01 24.98 5.46
N ILE A 65 0.55 24.08 6.33
CA ILE A 65 0.05 24.43 7.68
C ILE A 65 1.16 25.08 8.52
N LYS A 66 2.39 24.55 8.45
CA LYS A 66 3.56 25.10 9.16
C LYS A 66 3.86 26.52 8.72
N PHE A 67 3.85 26.73 7.41
CA PHE A 67 4.08 28.04 6.81
C PHE A 67 3.00 29.02 7.26
N ALA A 68 1.73 28.64 7.16
CA ALA A 68 0.61 29.44 7.62
C ALA A 68 0.70 29.79 9.11
N ALA A 69 1.11 28.82 9.96
CA ALA A 69 1.36 29.03 11.38
C ALA A 69 2.47 30.07 11.61
N SER A 70 3.57 29.98 10.85
CA SER A 70 4.71 30.90 10.97
C SER A 70 4.36 32.34 10.58
N GLU A 71 3.49 32.50 9.58
CA GLU A 71 2.97 33.81 9.14
C GLU A 71 1.82 34.31 10.01
N ARG A 72 1.31 33.47 10.93
CA ARG A 72 0.13 33.73 11.76
C ARG A 72 -1.10 34.06 10.94
N ASP A 73 -1.22 33.42 9.78
CA ASP A 73 -2.35 33.59 8.87
C ASP A 73 -3.41 32.54 9.18
N SER A 74 -4.46 32.95 9.90
CA SER A 74 -5.54 32.06 10.30
C SER A 74 -6.36 31.55 9.10
N VAL A 75 -6.40 32.29 7.99
CA VAL A 75 -7.12 31.87 6.79
C VAL A 75 -6.35 30.75 6.10
N LEU A 76 -5.04 30.93 5.91
CA LEU A 76 -4.20 29.88 5.34
C LEU A 76 -4.10 28.65 6.26
N LEU A 77 -4.20 28.82 7.58
CA LEU A 77 -4.29 27.70 8.51
C LEU A 77 -5.59 26.91 8.30
N GLU A 78 -6.74 27.59 8.25
CA GLU A 78 -8.03 26.95 8.00
C GLU A 78 -8.02 26.20 6.66
N GLU A 79 -7.54 26.84 5.59
CA GLU A 79 -7.40 26.21 4.27
C GLU A 79 -6.47 24.99 4.29
N GLY A 80 -5.34 25.08 4.99
CA GLY A 80 -4.40 23.96 5.16
C GLY A 80 -5.01 22.80 5.94
N GLY A 81 -5.74 23.09 7.03
CA GLY A 81 -6.44 22.08 7.83
C GLY A 81 -7.54 21.36 7.04
N ILE A 82 -8.34 22.11 6.27
CA ILE A 82 -9.36 21.53 5.37
C ILE A 82 -8.69 20.59 4.36
N LYS A 83 -7.61 21.04 3.72
CA LYS A 83 -6.93 20.26 2.68
C LYS A 83 -6.34 18.96 3.24
N LEU A 84 -5.63 19.04 4.36
CA LEU A 84 -5.06 17.86 5.02
C LEU A 84 -6.16 16.86 5.41
N LYS A 85 -7.29 17.36 5.92
CA LYS A 85 -8.45 16.53 6.29
C LYS A 85 -9.03 15.82 5.06
N GLU A 86 -9.32 16.57 3.99
CA GLU A 86 -9.90 16.03 2.75
C GLU A 86 -8.97 15.02 2.06
N ASP A 87 -7.67 15.30 2.01
CA ASP A 87 -6.67 14.41 1.40
C ASP A 87 -6.51 13.13 2.24
N SER A 88 -6.47 13.25 3.58
CA SER A 88 -6.42 12.09 4.49
C SER A 88 -7.67 11.21 4.39
N GLU A 89 -8.87 11.82 4.34
CA GLU A 89 -10.14 11.09 4.18
C GLU A 89 -10.16 10.34 2.85
N ARG A 90 -9.79 11.00 1.75
CA ARG A 90 -9.70 10.37 0.43
C ARG A 90 -8.74 9.17 0.43
N TYR A 91 -7.55 9.32 1.03
CA TYR A 91 -6.58 8.23 1.04
C TYR A 91 -6.99 7.07 1.97
N LEU A 92 -7.75 7.33 3.03
CA LEU A 92 -8.36 6.26 3.83
C LEU A 92 -9.35 5.45 2.99
N GLU A 93 -10.21 6.11 2.21
CA GLU A 93 -11.15 5.43 1.31
C GLU A 93 -10.44 4.64 0.21
N GLU A 94 -9.39 5.20 -0.38
CA GLU A 94 -8.59 4.52 -1.41
C GLU A 94 -7.83 3.30 -0.86
N LEU A 95 -7.36 3.36 0.40
CA LEU A 95 -6.68 2.25 1.06
C LEU A 95 -7.57 0.99 1.14
N GLU A 96 -8.87 1.16 1.39
CA GLU A 96 -9.84 0.05 1.41
C GLU A 96 -9.99 -0.66 0.06
N GLY A 97 -9.54 -0.03 -1.03
CA GLY A 97 -9.59 -0.56 -2.39
C GLY A 97 -8.53 -1.59 -2.72
N PHE A 98 -7.48 -1.74 -1.90
CA PHE A 98 -6.39 -2.67 -2.15
C PHE A 98 -6.67 -4.06 -1.56
N SER A 99 -6.44 -5.11 -2.36
CA SER A 99 -6.41 -6.50 -1.90
C SER A 99 -5.00 -6.89 -1.48
N LEU A 100 -4.64 -6.52 -0.25
CA LEU A 100 -3.29 -6.66 0.27
C LEU A 100 -2.95 -8.08 0.73
N SER A 101 -1.71 -8.49 0.50
CA SER A 101 -1.17 -9.74 1.05
C SER A 101 -0.60 -9.55 2.46
N PRO A 102 -0.40 -10.63 3.22
CA PRO A 102 0.18 -10.56 4.57
C PRO A 102 1.57 -9.92 4.65
N SER A 103 2.31 -9.81 3.53
CA SER A 103 3.66 -9.22 3.54
C SER A 103 3.66 -7.70 3.72
N VAL A 104 2.56 -7.02 3.39
CA VAL A 104 2.42 -5.56 3.47
C VAL A 104 1.35 -5.10 4.48
N GLU A 105 0.67 -6.03 5.15
CA GLU A 105 -0.40 -5.76 6.13
C GLU A 105 0.07 -4.84 7.28
N GLY A 106 1.31 -5.00 7.75
CA GLY A 106 1.90 -4.13 8.78
C GLY A 106 2.02 -2.68 8.31
N ILE A 107 2.51 -2.48 7.08
CA ILE A 107 2.66 -1.16 6.47
C ILE A 107 1.29 -0.52 6.25
N ALA A 108 0.30 -1.28 5.78
CA ALA A 108 -1.05 -0.78 5.59
C ALA A 108 -1.71 -0.35 6.91
N THR A 109 -1.45 -1.08 7.99
CA THR A 109 -1.95 -0.72 9.33
C THR A 109 -1.30 0.57 9.82
N GLU A 110 0.03 0.68 9.72
CA GLU A 110 0.77 1.88 10.13
C GLU A 110 0.38 3.10 9.29
N TYR A 111 0.15 2.90 7.99
CA TYR A 111 -0.28 3.95 7.09
C TYR A 111 -1.72 4.40 7.38
N ALA A 112 -2.64 3.47 7.63
CA ALA A 112 -4.00 3.80 8.08
C ALA A 112 -4.00 4.64 9.37
N ASP A 113 -3.16 4.27 10.34
CA ASP A 113 -2.98 5.04 11.58
C ASP A 113 -2.43 6.45 11.30
N PHE A 114 -1.47 6.59 10.37
CA PHE A 114 -0.95 7.88 9.95
C PHE A 114 -2.02 8.74 9.28
N LEU A 115 -2.79 8.18 8.35
CA LEU A 115 -3.90 8.88 7.68
C LEU A 115 -4.97 9.34 8.68
N GLN A 116 -5.35 8.47 9.62
CA GLN A 116 -6.34 8.82 10.66
C GLN A 116 -5.86 9.98 11.54
N ARG A 117 -4.60 9.96 11.98
CA ARG A 117 -4.03 11.07 12.76
C ARG A 117 -3.92 12.35 11.93
N SER A 118 -3.63 12.23 10.64
CA SER A 118 -3.55 13.35 9.71
C SER A 118 -4.92 14.01 9.52
N TYR A 119 -5.97 13.19 9.36
CA TYR A 119 -7.36 13.65 9.36
C TYR A 119 -7.71 14.41 10.64
N GLU A 120 -7.45 13.82 11.81
CA GLU A 120 -7.75 14.43 13.11
C GLU A 120 -7.00 15.75 13.33
N PHE A 121 -5.75 15.82 12.88
CA PHE A 121 -4.99 17.07 12.93
C PHE A 121 -5.55 18.12 11.97
N GLY A 122 -5.93 17.74 10.74
CA GLY A 122 -6.59 18.62 9.79
C GLY A 122 -7.88 19.23 10.34
N GLU A 123 -8.75 18.39 10.92
CA GLU A 123 -10.00 18.82 11.58
C GLU A 123 -9.72 19.76 12.77
N PHE A 124 -8.69 19.47 13.57
CA PHE A 124 -8.26 20.34 14.66
C PHE A 124 -7.82 21.71 14.14
N VAL A 125 -6.99 21.76 13.11
CA VAL A 125 -6.47 23.01 12.54
C VAL A 125 -7.59 23.82 11.91
N GLU A 126 -8.47 23.20 11.12
CA GLU A 126 -9.66 23.83 10.55
C GLU A 126 -10.54 24.45 11.64
N THR A 127 -10.87 23.69 12.68
CA THR A 127 -11.81 24.12 13.72
C THR A 127 -11.23 25.21 14.61
N ASN A 128 -9.91 25.20 14.84
CA ASN A 128 -9.26 26.06 15.83
C ASN A 128 -8.38 27.16 15.22
N SER A 129 -8.38 27.35 13.90
CA SER A 129 -7.50 28.29 13.17
C SER A 129 -7.48 29.72 13.73
N GLN A 130 -8.60 30.17 14.32
CA GLN A 130 -8.75 31.51 14.90
C GLN A 130 -8.34 31.63 16.36
N GLU A 131 -8.28 30.51 17.09
CA GLU A 131 -8.00 30.45 18.54
C GLU A 131 -6.72 29.67 18.87
N ILE A 132 -6.03 29.17 17.84
CA ILE A 132 -4.90 28.26 17.98
C ILE A 132 -3.75 28.92 18.75
N ASP A 133 -3.29 28.20 19.77
CA ASP A 133 -2.00 28.44 20.37
C ASP A 133 -0.93 27.88 19.44
N PHE A 134 -0.25 28.78 18.71
CA PHE A 134 0.77 28.44 17.72
C PHE A 134 1.92 27.61 18.29
N GLU A 135 2.19 27.71 19.60
CA GLU A 135 3.23 26.91 20.28
C GLU A 135 2.79 25.45 20.48
N ALA A 136 1.49 25.22 20.70
CA ALA A 136 0.93 23.87 20.76
C ALA A 136 0.88 23.21 19.38
N LEU A 137 0.66 24.01 18.32
CA LEU A 137 0.62 23.53 16.95
C LEU A 137 2.00 23.05 16.46
N GLU A 138 3.06 23.81 16.74
CA GLU A 138 4.44 23.45 16.39
C GLU A 138 4.87 22.12 17.01
N LYS A 139 4.51 21.87 18.28
CA LYS A 139 4.83 20.62 18.98
C LYS A 139 4.08 19.40 18.43
N THR A 140 2.84 19.59 18.00
CA THR A 140 2.06 18.52 17.35
C THR A 140 2.66 18.17 15.99
N MET A 141 3.15 19.17 15.24
CA MET A 141 3.81 18.94 13.96
C MET A 141 5.17 18.22 14.08
N GLU A 142 5.96 18.50 15.12
CA GLU A 142 7.23 17.79 15.35
C GLU A 142 7.02 16.28 15.55
N LEU A 143 6.01 15.88 16.31
CA LEU A 143 5.66 14.46 16.52
C LEU A 143 5.20 13.77 15.22
N MET A 144 4.63 14.51 14.28
CA MET A 144 4.18 13.96 13.00
C MET A 144 5.33 13.83 12.00
N ASN A 145 6.32 14.71 12.07
CA ASN A 145 7.52 14.63 11.24
C ASN A 145 8.38 13.39 11.53
N GLU A 146 8.33 12.86 12.77
CA GLU A 146 8.91 11.55 13.11
C GLU A 146 8.25 10.39 12.33
N THR A 147 7.00 10.56 11.87
CA THR A 147 6.31 9.59 10.99
C THR A 147 6.80 9.66 9.54
N SER A 148 7.51 10.72 9.14
CA SER A 148 8.15 10.82 7.82
C SER A 148 9.33 9.86 7.66
N GLU A 149 9.92 9.38 8.75
CA GLU A 149 10.94 8.31 8.70
C GLU A 149 10.33 7.00 8.15
N LEU A 150 9.03 6.77 8.37
CA LEU A 150 8.29 5.63 7.83
C LEU A 150 8.27 5.60 6.30
N ILE A 151 8.20 6.77 5.65
CA ILE A 151 8.18 6.89 4.18
C ILE A 151 9.52 6.46 3.58
N ASN A 152 10.64 6.79 4.25
CA ASN A 152 11.96 6.35 3.82
C ASN A 152 12.10 4.82 3.95
N ASP A 153 11.55 4.24 5.01
CA ASP A 153 11.56 2.79 5.20
C ASP A 153 10.67 2.08 4.16
N VAL A 154 9.50 2.63 3.83
CA VAL A 154 8.61 2.14 2.76
C VAL A 154 9.27 2.22 1.39
N SER A 155 9.91 3.34 1.06
CA SER A 155 10.65 3.53 -0.20
C SER A 155 11.80 2.52 -0.34
N TYR A 156 12.55 2.30 0.75
CA TYR A 156 13.62 1.30 0.78
C TYR A 156 13.10 -0.14 0.59
N MET A 157 11.92 -0.46 1.14
CA MET A 157 11.28 -1.77 0.93
C MET A 157 10.78 -1.94 -0.51
N ALA A 158 10.22 -0.90 -1.13
CA ALA A 158 9.81 -0.93 -2.54
C ALA A 158 10.99 -1.13 -3.49
N GLU A 159 12.18 -0.62 -3.16
CA GLU A 159 13.42 -0.85 -3.93
C GLU A 159 14.00 -2.26 -3.76
N GLN A 160 13.76 -2.93 -2.63
CA GLN A 160 14.24 -4.30 -2.39
C GLN A 160 13.40 -5.38 -3.06
N GLU A 161 12.13 -5.12 -3.33
CA GLU A 161 11.24 -6.07 -4.01
C GLU A 161 11.27 -5.97 -5.55
N SER A 162 12.08 -5.06 -6.14
CA SER A 162 12.29 -4.92 -7.60
C SER A 162 13.49 -5.71 -8.13
#